data_AF-D4MYJ9-F1
#
_entry.id   AF-D4MYJ9-F1
#
_cell.length_a   1.000
_cell.length_b   1.000
_cell.length_c   1.000
_cell.angle_alpha   90.00
_cell.angle_beta   90.00
_cell.angle_gamma   90.00
#
_symmetry.space_group_name_H-M   'P 1'
#
loop_
_entity.id
_entity.type
_entity.pdbx_description
1 polymer ?
#
loop_
_entity_poly.entity_id
_entity_poly.type
_entity_poly.pdbx_seq_one_letter_code
_entity_poly.pdbx_strand_id
1 'polypeptide(L)' 'MGGIIGALKKKGFSTYSHENNIIVAPPLIITETELRDAMAIMDEVLADVDAMI' A
#
# COMPACT_ATOMS: atom_id res chain seq x y z
N MET A 1 -9.28 -8.66 6.89
CA MET A 1 -8.28 -7.57 6.97
C MET A 1 -9.03 -6.25 7.00
N GLY A 2 -9.13 -5.63 8.17
CA GLY A 2 -9.63 -4.25 8.32
C GLY A 2 -8.47 -3.24 8.33
N GLY A 3 -8.77 -1.95 8.47
CA GLY A 3 -7.77 -0.88 8.53
C GLY A 3 -7.03 -0.64 7.21
N ILE A 4 -5.83 -0.04 7.30
CA ILE A 4 -5.03 0.41 6.15
C ILE A 4 -4.73 -0.73 5.18
N ILE A 5 -4.36 -1.91 5.67
CA ILE A 5 -4.11 -3.11 4.85
C ILE A 5 -5.36 -3.55 4.08
N GLY A 6 -6.55 -3.40 4.68
CA GLY A 6 -7.81 -3.67 4.00
C GLY A 6 -8.10 -2.69 2.86
N ALA A 7 -7.78 -1.41 3.05
CA ALA A 7 -7.93 -0.38 2.02
C ALA A 7 -6.97 -0.60 0.84
N LEU A 8 -5.69 -0.85 1.13
CA LEU A 8 -4.67 -1.21 0.13
C LEU A 8 -5.10 -2.43 -0.70
N LYS A 9 -5.56 -3.51 -0.05
CA LYS A 9 -6.00 -4.72 -0.73
C LYS A 9 -7.19 -4.50 -1.66
N LYS A 10 -8.15 -3.63 -1.29
CA LYS A 10 -9.31 -3.30 -2.14
C LYS A 10 -8.90 -2.59 -3.44
N LYS A 11 -7.78 -1.86 -3.43
CA LYS A 11 -7.23 -1.17 -4.59
C LYS A 11 -6.21 -2.00 -5.37
N GLY A 12 -5.96 -3.24 -4.97
CA GLY A 12 -5.03 -4.15 -5.66
C GLY A 12 -3.60 -4.18 -5.08
N PHE A 13 -3.33 -3.43 -4.01
CA PHE A 13 -2.03 -3.45 -3.33
C PHE A 13 -2.01 -4.53 -2.24
N SER A 14 -1.47 -5.70 -2.56
CA SER A 14 -1.36 -6.81 -1.60
C SER A 14 -0.04 -6.72 -0.83
N THR A 15 -0.13 -6.48 0.47
CA THR A 15 1.03 -6.49 1.37
C THR A 15 0.68 -6.98 2.77
N TYR A 16 1.68 -7.00 3.65
CA TYR A 16 1.55 -7.31 5.07
C TYR A 16 2.01 -6.13 5.94
N SER A 17 1.54 -6.14 7.19
CA SER A 17 1.95 -5.21 8.23
C SER A 17 2.56 -5.96 9.40
N HIS A 18 3.39 -5.26 10.18
CA HIS A 18 3.85 -5.72 11.49
C HIS A 18 3.84 -4.54 12.45
N GLU A 19 3.11 -4.66 13.56
CA GLU A 19 2.78 -3.55 14.46
C GLU A 19 2.16 -2.37 13.69
N ASN A 20 2.71 -1.18 13.83
CA ASN A 20 2.31 0.05 13.14
C ASN A 20 3.05 0.26 11.80
N ASN A 21 3.72 -0.76 11.26
CA ASN A 21 4.46 -0.66 10.00
C ASN A 21 3.72 -1.37 8.86
N ILE A 22 3.74 -0.74 7.70
CA ILE A 22 3.35 -1.33 6.42
C ILE A 22 4.64 -1.70 5.69
N ILE A 23 4.77 -2.96 5.30
CA ILE A 23 6.01 -3.43 4.67
C ILE A 23 5.83 -3.41 3.15
N VAL A 24 6.86 -3.00 2.40
CA VAL A 24 6.86 -3.00 0.94
C VAL A 24 8.01 -3.88 0.48
N ALA A 25 7.69 -5.10 0.10
CA ALA A 25 8.65 -6.11 -0.36
C ALA A 25 8.15 -6.73 -1.68
N PRO A 26 8.19 -5.97 -2.79
CA PRO A 26 7.74 -6.46 -4.09
C PRO A 26 8.67 -7.56 -4.65
N PRO A 27 8.23 -8.30 -5.68
CA PRO A 27 9.11 -9.21 -6.42
C PRO A 27 10.34 -8.48 -6.96
N LEU A 28 11.51 -9.13 -6.92
CA LEU A 28 12.77 -8.54 -7.40
C LEU A 28 12.79 -8.25 -8.91
N ILE A 29 11.84 -8.83 -9.65
CA ILE A 29 11.65 -8.64 -11.09
C ILE A 29 10.76 -7.45 -11.44
N ILE A 30 10.22 -6.73 -10.44
CA ILE A 30 9.32 -5.59 -10.66
C ILE A 30 9.99 -4.52 -11.53
N THR A 31 9.23 -3.97 -12.48
CA THR A 31 9.67 -2.87 -13.34
C THR A 31 9.46 -1.51 -12.67
N GLU A 32 10.10 -0.46 -13.21
CA GLU A 32 9.90 0.90 -12.72
C GLU A 32 8.43 1.35 -12.80
N THR A 33 7.76 1.06 -13.93
CA THR A 33 6.36 1.42 -14.14
C THR A 33 5.45 0.73 -13.12
N GLU A 34 5.59 -0.58 -12.95
CA GLU A 34 4.79 -1.34 -11.98
C GLU A 34 5.01 -0.84 -10.55
N LEU A 35 6.25 -0.48 -10.18
CA LEU A 35 6.55 0.08 -8.87
C LEU A 35 5.87 1.45 -8.68
N ARG A 36 5.93 2.34 -9.68
CA ARG A 36 5.29 3.66 -9.61
C ARG A 36 3.77 3.55 -9.51
N ASP A 37 3.16 2.70 -10.33
CA ASP A 37 1.72 2.47 -10.33
C ASP A 37 1.25 1.89 -8.99
N ALA A 38 1.99 0.92 -8.44
CA ALA A 38 1.69 0.35 -7.13
C ALA A 38 1.86 1.40 -6.01
N MET A 39 2.90 2.23 -6.04
CA MET A 39 3.13 3.25 -5.02
C MET A 39 2.09 4.39 -5.08
N ALA A 40 1.48 4.67 -6.23
CA ALA A 40 0.36 5.60 -6.31
C ALA A 40 -0.86 5.13 -5.50
N ILE A 41 -1.11 3.82 -5.45
CA ILE A 41 -2.16 3.23 -4.59
C ILE A 41 -1.82 3.42 -3.11
N MET A 42 -0.55 3.26 -2.72
CA MET A 42 -0.11 3.51 -1.35
C MET A 42 -0.35 4.96 -0.94
N ASP A 43 0.07 5.90 -1.79
CA ASP A 43 -0.08 7.34 -1.56
C ASP A 43 -1.55 7.73 -1.35
N GLU A 44 -2.44 7.26 -2.22
CA GLU A 44 -3.88 7.52 -2.12
C GLU A 44 -4.45 7.03 -0.78
N VAL A 45 -4.10 5.82 -0.35
CA VAL A 45 -4.60 5.28 0.93
C VAL A 45 -4.02 6.03 2.14
N LEU A 46 -2.77 6.46 2.08
CA LEU A 46 -2.17 7.24 3.18
C LEU A 46 -2.75 8.65 3.25
N ALA A 47 -3.06 9.28 2.12
CA ALA A 47 -3.76 10.56 2.09
C ALA A 47 -5.16 10.46 2.71
N ASP A 48 -5.89 9.36 2.47
CA ASP A 48 -7.17 9.09 3.13
C ASP A 48 -7.00 9.00 4.66
N VAL A 49 -5.90 8.42 5.14
CA VAL A 49 -5.59 8.29 6.58
C VAL A 49 -5.21 9.64 7.19
N ASP A 50 -4.41 10.44 6.49
CA ASP A 50 -4.04 11.80 6.93
C ASP A 50 -5.28 12.68 7.11
N ALA A 51 -6.28 12.54 6.24
CA ALA A 51 -7.54 13.29 6.31
C ALA A 51 -8.45 12.87 7.49
N MET A 52 -8.12 11.79 8.22
CA MET A 52 -8.87 11.34 9.40
C MET A 52 -8.39 11.97 10.72
N ILE A 53 -7.31 12.75 10.68
CA ILE A 53 -6.68 13.42 11.83
C ILE A 53 -6.95 14.92 11.77
#